data_AF-A0A533VM37-F1
#
_entry.id   AF-A0A533VM37-F1
#
_cell.length_a   1.000
_cell.length_b   1.000
_cell.length_c   1.000
_cell.angle_alpha   90.00
_cell.angle_beta   90.00
_cell.angle_gamma   90.00
#
_symmetry.space_group_name_H-M   'P 1'
#
loop_
_entity.id
_entity.type
_entity.pdbx_description
1 polymer ?
#
loop_
_entity_poly.entity_id
_entity_poly.type
_entity_poly.pdbx_seq_one_letter_code
_entity_poly.pdbx_strand_id
1 'polypeptide(L)'
;MLWFIGLGISGIDGISSNTLKIIKKADVIFLENFTSPIGKQEVSKIEKLVRRKFKIAPRWMVEDGKTILLEAKRKTVVLLSYGDPYVATTHIELRTRAETEKIGTRTIHGASAITSLVGECGLHHYKIGRPVTIMREISSLTTVYYTIYENLIRDSHSILILEYNSDTNFFLGPKEAFSNLLLTEGSQKRNVINESIFAMVASRIGTKNQSIIAGKLSSLMDADFGKPPHTIIIPGKLHFTEDDAIKTLAKCLDDPSDNSSKIQKISQQMLLKYLPKARKALEEVQRQFKDNKDVQPIIENAHLYLDDAEKFQKEGKDELAVLSVGYAEGLIDALRLSKGIDPWAQSL
;
A
#
# COMPACT_ATOMS: atom_id res chain seq x y z
N MET A 1 13.57 -25.32 -21.53
CA MET A 1 14.04 -24.04 -20.93
C MET A 1 12.87 -23.06 -20.94
N LEU A 2 12.67 -22.32 -19.85
CA LEU A 2 11.59 -21.34 -19.71
C LEU A 2 12.15 -19.92 -19.54
N TRP A 3 11.70 -19.00 -20.39
CA TRP A 3 12.05 -17.59 -20.32
C TRP A 3 10.90 -16.78 -19.73
N PHE A 4 11.20 -15.91 -18.77
CA PHE A 4 10.31 -14.86 -18.30
C PHE A 4 10.78 -13.55 -18.91
N ILE A 5 9.96 -12.91 -19.74
CA ILE A 5 10.34 -11.69 -20.44
C ILE A 5 9.34 -10.59 -20.15
N GLY A 6 9.81 -9.52 -19.52
CA GLY A 6 9.10 -8.27 -19.37
C GLY A 6 9.15 -7.47 -20.66
N LEU A 7 7.99 -7.06 -21.16
CA LEU A 7 7.88 -6.17 -22.32
C LEU A 7 8.10 -4.70 -21.94
N GLY A 8 8.10 -4.37 -20.65
CA GLY A 8 8.15 -3.00 -20.17
C GLY A 8 6.84 -2.23 -20.41
N ILE A 9 6.79 -0.96 -19.98
CA ILE A 9 5.64 -0.07 -20.18
C ILE A 9 5.42 0.39 -21.63
N SER A 10 6.44 0.23 -22.49
CA SER A 10 6.37 0.58 -23.92
C SER A 10 6.05 -0.63 -24.80
N GLY A 11 5.81 -1.80 -24.21
CA GLY A 11 5.49 -3.02 -24.94
C GLY A 11 6.62 -3.49 -25.87
N ILE A 12 6.25 -4.12 -26.98
CA ILE A 12 7.20 -4.72 -27.93
C ILE A 12 8.14 -3.70 -28.57
N ASP A 13 7.75 -2.43 -28.61
CA ASP A 13 8.54 -1.35 -29.19
C ASP A 13 9.69 -0.91 -28.24
N GLY A 14 9.59 -1.24 -26.94
CA GLY A 14 10.58 -0.90 -25.92
C GLY A 14 11.64 -1.97 -25.64
N ILE A 15 11.52 -3.17 -26.23
CA ILE A 15 12.44 -4.27 -25.92
C ILE A 15 13.70 -4.28 -26.80
N SER A 16 14.79 -4.82 -26.26
CA SER A 16 16.07 -4.89 -26.98
C SER A 16 16.02 -5.78 -28.22
N SER A 17 16.92 -5.53 -29.17
CA SER A 17 17.09 -6.39 -30.36
C SER A 17 17.45 -7.84 -30.01
N ASN A 18 18.12 -8.07 -28.88
CA ASN A 18 18.41 -9.41 -28.37
C ASN A 18 17.14 -10.12 -27.86
N THR A 19 16.29 -9.39 -27.12
CA THR A 19 14.99 -9.89 -26.65
C THR A 19 14.11 -10.31 -27.84
N LEU A 20 14.05 -9.49 -28.89
CA LEU A 20 13.31 -9.81 -30.12
C LEU A 20 13.82 -11.09 -30.80
N LYS A 21 15.13 -11.32 -30.81
CA LYS A 21 15.72 -12.56 -31.35
C LYS A 21 15.30 -13.79 -30.54
N ILE A 22 15.23 -13.68 -29.21
CA ILE A 22 14.80 -14.76 -28.32
C ILE A 22 13.33 -15.09 -28.57
N ILE A 23 12.46 -14.07 -28.57
CA ILE A 23 11.02 -14.23 -28.86
C ILE A 23 10.82 -14.90 -30.22
N LYS A 24 11.49 -14.43 -31.29
CA LYS A 24 11.34 -15.00 -32.64
C LYS A 24 11.84 -16.46 -32.77
N LYS A 25 12.76 -16.89 -31.92
CA LYS A 25 13.34 -18.25 -31.92
C LYS A 25 12.62 -19.23 -30.99
N ALA A 26 11.78 -18.74 -30.08
CA ALA A 26 11.06 -19.57 -29.13
C ALA A 26 10.04 -20.48 -29.83
N ASP A 27 9.89 -21.70 -29.31
CA ASP A 27 8.97 -22.71 -29.86
C ASP A 27 7.52 -22.41 -29.50
N VAL A 28 7.30 -21.94 -28.27
CA VAL A 28 5.98 -21.62 -27.71
C VAL A 28 6.08 -20.32 -26.93
N ILE A 29 5.14 -19.42 -27.19
CA ILE A 29 5.07 -18.12 -26.54
C ILE A 29 3.70 -18.00 -25.89
N PHE A 30 3.73 -17.75 -24.59
CA PHE A 30 2.58 -17.42 -23.78
C PHE A 30 2.62 -15.93 -23.48
N LEU A 31 1.52 -15.22 -23.70
CA LEU A 31 1.33 -13.84 -23.24
C LEU A 31 0.28 -13.84 -22.15
N GLU A 32 0.68 -13.52 -20.92
CA GLU A 32 -0.30 -13.27 -19.87
C GLU A 32 -0.93 -11.88 -20.03
N ASN A 33 -2.19 -11.75 -19.63
CA ASN A 33 -2.96 -10.52 -19.77
C ASN A 33 -3.82 -10.21 -18.53
N PHE A 34 -3.50 -10.83 -17.39
CA PHE A 34 -4.29 -10.74 -16.16
C PHE A 34 -3.59 -9.92 -15.07
N THR A 35 -2.28 -9.71 -15.18
CA THR A 35 -1.54 -8.83 -14.26
C THR A 35 -1.55 -7.38 -14.73
N SER A 36 -1.74 -7.15 -16.04
CA SER A 36 -1.82 -5.82 -16.64
C SER A 36 -2.73 -5.83 -17.87
N PRO A 37 -3.47 -4.72 -18.14
CA PRO A 37 -4.28 -4.61 -19.32
C PRO A 37 -3.42 -4.43 -20.58
N ILE A 38 -3.71 -5.19 -21.63
CA ILE A 38 -2.98 -5.13 -22.91
C ILE A 38 -3.96 -4.82 -24.04
N GLY A 39 -3.67 -3.78 -24.83
CA GLY A 39 -4.50 -3.40 -25.96
C GLY A 39 -4.48 -4.44 -27.09
N LYS A 40 -5.62 -4.64 -27.78
CA LYS A 40 -5.74 -5.59 -28.91
C LYS A 40 -4.70 -5.36 -30.01
N GLN A 41 -4.34 -4.11 -30.26
CA GLN A 41 -3.31 -3.76 -31.25
C GLN A 41 -1.94 -4.31 -30.85
N GLU A 42 -1.58 -4.22 -29.57
CA GLU A 42 -0.31 -4.70 -29.05
C GLU A 42 -0.24 -6.23 -29.10
N VAL A 43 -1.32 -6.91 -28.71
CA VAL A 43 -1.45 -8.37 -28.87
C VAL A 43 -1.23 -8.77 -30.34
N SER A 44 -1.88 -8.08 -31.28
CA SER A 44 -1.72 -8.36 -32.72
C SER A 44 -0.30 -8.09 -33.24
N LYS A 45 0.39 -7.06 -32.73
CA LYS A 45 1.80 -6.81 -33.06
C LYS A 45 2.68 -7.96 -32.60
N ILE A 46 2.49 -8.43 -31.37
CA ILE A 46 3.25 -9.56 -30.80
C ILE A 46 2.97 -10.82 -31.63
N GLU A 47 1.71 -11.13 -31.90
CA GLU A 47 1.31 -12.30 -32.68
C GLU A 47 1.94 -12.31 -34.08
N LYS A 48 1.93 -11.17 -34.80
CA LYS A 48 2.58 -11.05 -36.12
C LYS A 48 4.10 -11.19 -36.08
N LEU A 49 4.72 -10.83 -34.95
CA LEU A 49 6.16 -10.95 -34.75
C LEU A 49 6.58 -12.41 -34.52
N VAL A 50 5.69 -13.19 -33.91
CA VAL A 50 5.89 -14.60 -33.61
C VAL A 50 5.69 -15.45 -34.85
N ARG A 51 6.69 -16.29 -35.16
CA ARG A 51 6.63 -17.22 -36.31
C ARG A 51 6.12 -18.62 -35.95
N ARG A 52 5.92 -18.88 -34.65
CA ARG A 52 5.58 -20.19 -34.09
C ARG A 52 4.30 -20.10 -33.25
N LYS A 53 4.13 -21.00 -32.29
CA LYS A 53 2.90 -21.11 -31.48
C LYS A 53 2.80 -19.94 -30.50
N PHE A 54 1.77 -19.10 -30.68
CA PHE A 54 1.40 -18.01 -29.78
C PHE A 54 0.10 -18.36 -29.03
N LYS A 55 0.04 -18.08 -27.73
CA LYS A 55 -1.13 -18.32 -26.89
C LYS A 55 -1.30 -17.22 -25.85
N ILE A 56 -2.54 -16.77 -25.63
CA ILE A 56 -2.88 -15.98 -24.44
C ILE A 56 -2.96 -16.93 -23.23
N ALA A 57 -2.34 -16.53 -22.13
CA ALA A 57 -2.29 -17.29 -20.89
C ALA A 57 -3.14 -16.60 -19.81
N PRO A 58 -4.35 -17.09 -19.51
CA PRO A 58 -5.17 -16.57 -18.41
C PRO A 58 -4.55 -16.92 -17.05
N ARG A 59 -5.04 -16.27 -15.98
CA ARG A 59 -4.53 -16.43 -14.60
C ARG A 59 -4.35 -17.89 -14.19
N TRP A 60 -5.42 -18.69 -14.31
CA TRP A 60 -5.41 -20.10 -13.90
C TRP A 60 -4.33 -20.92 -14.62
N MET A 61 -3.98 -20.59 -15.86
CA MET A 61 -2.99 -21.34 -16.63
C MET A 61 -1.56 -21.05 -16.15
N VAL A 62 -1.29 -19.80 -15.76
CA VAL A 62 0.02 -19.39 -15.23
C VAL A 62 0.18 -19.87 -13.79
N GLU A 63 -0.87 -19.73 -12.97
CA GLU A 63 -0.85 -20.16 -11.57
C GLU A 63 -0.83 -21.70 -11.42
N ASP A 64 -1.59 -22.45 -12.22
CA ASP A 64 -1.48 -23.93 -12.24
C ASP A 64 -0.16 -24.37 -12.88
N GLY A 65 0.34 -23.65 -13.89
CA GLY A 65 1.67 -23.85 -14.49
C GLY A 65 1.86 -25.13 -15.30
N LYS A 66 0.99 -26.14 -15.19
CA LYS A 66 1.19 -27.48 -15.79
C LYS A 66 1.49 -27.43 -17.29
N THR A 67 0.72 -26.64 -18.03
CA THR A 67 0.89 -26.54 -19.50
C THR A 67 2.22 -25.88 -19.87
N ILE A 68 2.60 -24.82 -19.17
CA ILE A 68 3.84 -24.07 -19.43
C ILE A 68 5.06 -24.93 -19.09
N LEU A 69 5.04 -25.58 -17.93
CA LEU A 69 6.13 -26.45 -17.46
C LEU A 69 6.29 -27.68 -18.36
N LEU A 70 5.19 -28.32 -18.78
CA LEU A 70 5.22 -29.48 -19.67
C LEU A 70 5.90 -29.14 -21.02
N GLU A 71 5.52 -28.03 -21.65
CA GLU A 71 6.14 -27.58 -22.90
C GLU A 71 7.63 -27.24 -22.67
N ALA A 72 7.97 -26.61 -21.54
CA ALA A 72 9.33 -26.18 -21.24
C ALA A 72 10.33 -27.33 -20.97
N LYS A 73 9.86 -28.56 -20.73
CA LYS A 73 10.72 -29.75 -20.58
C LYS A 73 11.47 -30.11 -21.86
N ARG A 74 10.87 -29.86 -23.04
CA ARG A 74 11.44 -30.26 -24.34
C ARG A 74 11.66 -29.11 -25.30
N LYS A 75 11.15 -27.93 -24.98
CA LYS A 75 11.13 -26.76 -25.88
C LYS A 75 11.70 -25.52 -25.21
N THR A 76 11.97 -24.51 -26.02
CA THR A 76 12.19 -23.14 -25.59
C THR A 76 10.85 -22.45 -25.47
N VAL A 77 10.41 -22.23 -24.23
CA VAL A 77 9.14 -21.56 -23.93
C VAL A 77 9.42 -20.15 -23.42
N VAL A 78 8.60 -19.19 -23.83
CA VAL A 78 8.62 -17.81 -23.34
C VAL A 78 7.27 -17.50 -22.70
N LEU A 79 7.30 -16.97 -21.48
CA LEU A 79 6.18 -16.29 -20.85
C LEU A 79 6.45 -14.77 -20.92
N LEU A 80 5.63 -14.06 -21.67
CA LEU A 80 5.64 -12.62 -21.80
C LEU A 80 4.71 -12.01 -20.76
N SER A 81 5.19 -10.96 -20.08
CA SER A 81 4.41 -10.11 -19.18
C SER A 81 4.56 -8.65 -19.59
N TYR A 82 3.50 -7.84 -19.46
CA TYR A 82 3.63 -6.40 -19.63
C TYR A 82 4.33 -5.79 -18.40
N GLY A 83 5.23 -4.81 -18.59
CA GLY A 83 6.08 -4.35 -17.50
C GLY A 83 7.24 -5.30 -17.18
N ASP A 84 7.47 -5.58 -15.90
CA ASP A 84 8.48 -6.53 -15.42
C ASP A 84 7.79 -7.82 -14.94
N PRO A 85 8.33 -9.03 -15.24
CA PRO A 85 7.68 -10.27 -14.87
C PRO A 85 7.58 -10.48 -13.36
N TYR A 86 8.29 -9.74 -12.51
CA TYR A 86 8.33 -9.93 -11.05
C TYR A 86 7.86 -8.73 -10.24
N VAL A 87 7.47 -7.62 -10.86
CA VAL A 87 6.99 -6.45 -10.13
C VAL A 87 5.47 -6.50 -10.04
N ALA A 88 4.95 -6.62 -8.81
CA ALA A 88 3.51 -6.77 -8.53
C ALA A 88 2.86 -8.01 -9.19
N THR A 89 3.63 -9.10 -9.28
CA THR A 89 3.15 -10.41 -9.77
C THR A 89 3.64 -11.54 -8.85
N THR A 90 3.11 -12.74 -9.08
CA THR A 90 3.52 -13.98 -8.39
C THR A 90 4.33 -14.91 -9.30
N HIS A 91 4.79 -14.45 -10.47
CA HIS A 91 5.46 -15.34 -11.46
C HIS A 91 6.78 -15.96 -10.96
N ILE A 92 7.37 -15.40 -9.90
CA ILE A 92 8.51 -16.01 -9.24
C ILE A 92 8.19 -17.42 -8.73
N GLU A 93 6.95 -17.68 -8.34
CA GLU A 93 6.48 -19.01 -7.92
C GLU A 93 6.62 -20.02 -9.07
N LEU A 94 6.15 -19.68 -10.28
CA LEU A 94 6.27 -20.54 -11.45
C LEU A 94 7.73 -20.79 -11.85
N ARG A 95 8.60 -19.77 -11.68
CA ARG A 95 10.04 -19.92 -11.89
C ARG A 95 10.64 -20.92 -10.89
N THR A 96 10.28 -20.82 -9.62
CA THR A 96 10.75 -21.73 -8.56
C THR A 96 10.33 -23.18 -8.85
N ARG A 97 9.08 -23.39 -9.29
CA ARG A 97 8.61 -24.73 -9.72
C ARG A 97 9.40 -25.25 -10.92
N ALA A 98 9.66 -24.42 -11.93
CA ALA A 98 10.46 -24.81 -13.09
C ALA A 98 11.87 -25.29 -12.70
N GLU A 99 12.57 -24.54 -11.85
CA GLU A 99 13.92 -24.92 -11.39
C GLU A 99 13.89 -26.20 -10.53
N THR A 100 12.88 -26.37 -9.67
CA THR A 100 12.67 -27.60 -8.89
C THR A 100 12.47 -28.83 -9.80
N GLU A 101 11.77 -28.65 -10.93
CA GLU A 101 11.59 -29.68 -11.96
C GLU A 101 12.80 -29.81 -12.93
N LYS A 102 13.94 -29.16 -12.62
CA LYS A 102 15.16 -29.14 -13.44
C LYS A 102 14.95 -28.57 -14.85
N ILE A 103 13.97 -27.68 -15.00
CA ILE A 103 13.73 -26.91 -16.21
C ILE A 103 14.50 -25.60 -16.06
N GLY A 104 15.64 -25.46 -16.77
CA GLY A 104 16.43 -24.23 -16.69
C GLY A 104 15.63 -22.99 -17.06
N THR A 105 15.74 -21.94 -16.26
CA THR A 105 15.04 -20.66 -16.45
C THR A 105 15.98 -19.52 -16.81
N ARG A 106 15.46 -18.51 -17.51
CA ARG A 106 16.14 -17.24 -17.77
C ARG A 106 15.14 -16.08 -17.70
N THR A 107 15.64 -14.89 -17.39
CA THR A 107 14.80 -13.69 -17.25
C THR A 107 15.34 -12.56 -18.11
N ILE A 108 14.43 -11.81 -18.73
CA ILE A 108 14.69 -10.47 -19.26
C ILE A 108 13.74 -9.52 -18.53
N HIS A 109 14.31 -8.57 -17.79
CA HIS A 109 13.57 -7.55 -17.07
C HIS A 109 13.03 -6.49 -18.02
N GLY A 110 11.97 -5.81 -17.58
CA GLY A 110 11.34 -4.70 -18.29
C GLY A 110 11.07 -3.53 -17.36
N ALA A 111 10.92 -2.32 -17.90
CA ALA A 111 10.49 -1.18 -17.09
C ALA A 111 9.06 -1.43 -16.57
N SER A 112 8.86 -1.49 -15.26
CA SER A 112 7.52 -1.62 -14.67
C SER A 112 6.82 -0.27 -14.58
N ALA A 113 5.49 -0.25 -14.68
CA ALA A 113 4.71 0.94 -14.41
C ALA A 113 4.95 1.46 -12.99
N ILE A 114 5.12 0.55 -12.01
CA ILE A 114 5.34 0.87 -10.60
C ILE A 114 6.68 1.57 -10.36
N THR A 115 7.73 1.17 -11.08
CA THR A 115 9.04 1.81 -10.93
C THR A 115 9.12 3.10 -11.75
N SER A 116 8.53 3.10 -12.95
CA SER A 116 8.60 4.24 -13.86
C SER A 116 7.73 5.41 -13.41
N LEU A 117 6.55 5.16 -12.82
CA LEU A 117 5.67 6.21 -12.31
C LEU A 117 6.36 7.11 -11.30
N VAL A 118 7.31 6.59 -10.54
CA VAL A 118 8.02 7.36 -9.51
C VAL A 118 8.79 8.51 -10.15
N GLY A 119 9.55 8.20 -11.21
CA GLY A 119 10.29 9.22 -11.97
C GLY A 119 9.37 10.15 -12.75
N GLU A 120 8.33 9.60 -13.39
CA GLU A 120 7.35 10.40 -14.15
C GLU A 120 6.59 11.39 -13.24
N CYS A 121 6.37 11.04 -11.97
CA CYS A 121 5.77 11.91 -10.97
C CYS A 121 6.76 12.88 -10.31
N GLY A 122 8.04 12.86 -10.68
CA GLY A 122 9.05 13.75 -10.09
C GLY A 122 9.46 13.37 -8.65
N LEU A 123 9.15 12.14 -8.22
CA LEU A 123 9.45 11.66 -6.88
C LEU A 123 10.77 10.89 -6.83
N HIS A 124 11.40 10.89 -5.66
CA HIS A 124 12.64 10.19 -5.42
C HIS A 124 12.37 8.72 -5.06
N HIS A 125 13.00 7.81 -5.79
CA HIS A 125 12.78 6.37 -5.62
C HIS A 125 13.14 5.86 -4.22
N TYR A 126 14.16 6.43 -3.57
CA TYR A 126 14.58 6.03 -2.23
C TYR A 126 13.60 6.44 -1.12
N LYS A 127 12.58 7.24 -1.44
CA LYS A 127 11.51 7.66 -0.50
C LYS A 127 10.22 6.89 -0.68
N ILE A 128 10.19 5.90 -1.58
CA ILE A 128 9.03 5.03 -1.75
C ILE A 128 8.96 4.04 -0.58
N GLY A 129 7.83 4.05 0.11
CA GLY A 129 7.50 3.11 1.17
C GLY A 129 6.93 1.79 0.64
N ARG A 130 6.32 1.00 1.52
CA ARG A 130 5.70 -0.26 1.11
C ARG A 130 4.52 0.03 0.15
N PRO A 131 4.51 -0.51 -1.08
CA PRO A 131 3.35 -0.40 -1.96
C PRO A 131 2.21 -1.31 -1.47
N VAL A 132 0.98 -0.96 -1.81
CA VAL A 132 -0.20 -1.77 -1.48
C VAL A 132 -1.23 -1.69 -2.60
N THR A 133 -2.04 -2.74 -2.75
CA THR A 133 -3.13 -2.78 -3.73
C THR A 133 -4.45 -2.46 -3.05
N ILE A 134 -5.22 -1.53 -3.62
CA ILE A 134 -6.60 -1.26 -3.24
C ILE A 134 -7.51 -2.13 -4.10
N MET A 135 -8.27 -2.97 -3.42
CA MET A 135 -9.31 -3.79 -4.03
C MET A 135 -10.69 -3.25 -3.69
N ARG A 136 -11.69 -3.62 -4.48
CA ARG A 136 -13.10 -3.31 -4.19
C ARG A 136 -13.58 -3.99 -2.89
N GLU A 137 -12.93 -5.07 -2.48
CA GLU A 137 -13.26 -5.80 -1.26
C GLU A 137 -12.90 -4.99 0.00
N ILE A 138 -13.90 -4.71 0.84
CA ILE A 138 -13.79 -3.86 2.04
C ILE A 138 -12.75 -4.39 3.04
N SER A 139 -12.60 -5.71 3.15
CA SER A 139 -11.65 -6.37 4.07
C SER A 139 -10.21 -5.91 3.86
N SER A 140 -9.83 -5.57 2.62
CA SER A 140 -8.48 -5.12 2.25
C SER A 140 -8.18 -3.68 2.65
N LEU A 141 -9.21 -2.83 2.82
CA LEU A 141 -9.06 -1.39 3.00
C LEU A 141 -8.37 -1.01 4.31
N THR A 142 -8.57 -1.81 5.37
CA THR A 142 -7.87 -1.62 6.65
C THR A 142 -6.36 -1.79 6.47
N THR A 143 -5.92 -2.80 5.73
CA THR A 143 -4.49 -3.03 5.44
C THR A 143 -3.91 -1.90 4.59
N VAL A 144 -4.66 -1.41 3.60
CA VAL A 144 -4.28 -0.25 2.78
C VAL A 144 -4.07 0.97 3.68
N TYR A 145 -5.06 1.28 4.53
CA TYR A 145 -5.03 2.42 5.44
C TYR A 145 -3.82 2.38 6.38
N TYR A 146 -3.59 1.24 7.05
CA TYR A 146 -2.44 1.11 7.95
C TYR A 146 -1.11 1.12 7.21
N THR A 147 -1.06 0.64 5.95
CA THR A 147 0.15 0.79 5.13
C THR A 147 0.45 2.25 4.81
N ILE A 148 -0.57 3.05 4.48
CA ILE A 148 -0.40 4.50 4.25
C ILE A 148 0.08 5.17 5.54
N TYR A 149 -0.55 4.88 6.67
CA TYR A 149 -0.13 5.38 7.98
C TYR A 149 1.34 5.04 8.29
N GLU A 150 1.75 3.77 8.13
CA GLU A 150 3.12 3.32 8.39
C GLU A 150 4.14 4.04 7.50
N ASN A 151 3.80 4.24 6.23
CA ASN A 151 4.65 4.97 5.29
C ASN A 151 4.75 6.45 5.68
N LEU A 152 3.64 7.11 6.02
CA LEU A 152 3.63 8.52 6.41
C LEU A 152 4.40 8.77 7.71
N ILE A 153 4.30 7.87 8.70
CA ILE A 153 5.11 7.90 9.94
C ILE A 153 6.62 7.84 9.64
N ARG A 154 7.00 7.24 8.51
CA ARG A 154 8.39 7.11 8.04
C ARG A 154 8.75 8.11 6.95
N ASP A 155 7.96 9.18 6.78
CA ASP A 155 8.15 10.20 5.74
C ASP A 155 8.21 9.64 4.29
N SER A 156 7.67 8.44 4.08
CA SER A 156 7.74 7.71 2.81
C SER A 156 6.47 7.90 1.98
N HIS A 157 6.62 7.93 0.65
CA HIS A 157 5.50 7.97 -0.28
C HIS A 157 4.85 6.60 -0.42
N SER A 158 3.52 6.56 -0.45
CA SER A 158 2.74 5.33 -0.63
C SER A 158 2.31 5.18 -2.08
N ILE A 159 2.71 4.08 -2.74
CA ILE A 159 2.16 3.69 -4.04
C ILE A 159 0.96 2.77 -3.82
N LEU A 160 -0.20 3.22 -4.31
CA LEU A 160 -1.48 2.53 -4.18
C LEU A 160 -1.91 2.03 -5.56
N ILE A 161 -1.69 0.72 -5.78
CA ILE A 161 -2.06 0.04 -7.02
C ILE A 161 -3.57 -0.18 -7.01
N LEU A 162 -4.28 0.14 -8.09
CA LEU A 162 -5.72 -0.07 -8.16
C LEU A 162 -6.03 -1.41 -8.81
N GLU A 163 -7.04 -2.11 -8.28
CA GLU A 163 -7.45 -3.42 -8.77
C GLU A 163 -7.77 -3.42 -10.27
N TYR A 164 -7.23 -4.43 -10.96
CA TYR A 164 -7.59 -4.82 -12.30
C TYR A 164 -8.03 -6.29 -12.28
N ASN A 165 -9.21 -6.55 -12.83
CA ASN A 165 -9.72 -7.90 -13.01
C ASN A 165 -9.95 -8.15 -14.50
N SER A 166 -9.13 -9.02 -15.09
CA SER A 166 -9.18 -9.35 -16.51
C SER A 166 -10.43 -10.11 -16.93
N ASP A 167 -11.02 -10.91 -16.03
CA ASP A 167 -12.16 -11.76 -16.36
C ASP A 167 -13.44 -10.93 -16.53
N THR A 168 -13.59 -9.89 -15.71
CA THR A 168 -14.72 -8.95 -15.78
C THR A 168 -14.38 -7.65 -16.50
N ASN A 169 -13.14 -7.49 -16.94
CA ASN A 169 -12.58 -6.24 -17.48
C ASN A 169 -12.84 -5.02 -16.57
N PHE A 170 -12.75 -5.26 -15.26
CA PHE A 170 -13.00 -4.27 -14.22
C PHE A 170 -11.71 -3.54 -13.85
N PHE A 171 -11.84 -2.23 -13.60
CA PHE A 171 -10.79 -1.37 -13.08
C PHE A 171 -11.35 -0.55 -11.94
N LEU A 172 -10.70 -0.58 -10.78
CA LEU A 172 -11.04 0.32 -9.68
C LEU A 172 -10.65 1.75 -10.06
N GLY A 173 -11.61 2.67 -9.98
CA GLY A 173 -11.40 4.08 -10.31
C GLY A 173 -10.76 4.87 -9.15
N PRO A 174 -10.00 5.94 -9.43
CA PRO A 174 -9.38 6.75 -8.36
C PRO A 174 -10.39 7.36 -7.38
N LYS A 175 -11.53 7.85 -7.87
CA LYS A 175 -12.58 8.44 -7.02
C LYS A 175 -13.19 7.42 -6.05
N GLU A 176 -13.46 6.21 -6.53
CA GLU A 176 -13.96 5.11 -5.69
C GLU A 176 -12.91 4.73 -4.63
N ALA A 177 -11.63 4.63 -5.02
CA ALA A 177 -10.55 4.35 -4.08
C ALA A 177 -10.41 5.45 -3.00
N PHE A 178 -10.49 6.74 -3.37
CA PHE A 178 -10.47 7.84 -2.41
C PHE A 178 -11.67 7.78 -1.44
N SER A 179 -12.87 7.50 -1.93
CA SER A 179 -14.06 7.35 -1.09
C SER A 179 -13.90 6.20 -0.11
N ASN A 180 -13.37 5.06 -0.55
CA ASN A 180 -13.08 3.91 0.30
C ASN A 180 -12.06 4.23 1.40
N LEU A 181 -11.04 5.04 1.10
CA LEU A 181 -10.07 5.49 2.10
C LEU A 181 -10.71 6.44 3.13
N LEU A 182 -11.55 7.39 2.70
CA LEU A 182 -12.30 8.28 3.60
C LEU A 182 -13.27 7.52 4.50
N LEU A 183 -13.99 6.52 3.94
CA LEU A 183 -14.85 5.64 4.73
C LEU A 183 -14.06 4.86 5.79
N THR A 184 -12.86 4.38 5.42
CA THR A 184 -11.97 3.68 6.35
C THR A 184 -11.51 4.61 7.47
N GLU A 185 -11.13 5.86 7.15
CA GLU A 185 -10.85 6.89 8.17
C GLU A 185 -12.02 7.05 9.16
N GLY A 186 -13.26 7.10 8.69
CA GLY A 186 -14.44 7.24 9.57
C GLY A 186 -14.54 6.16 10.66
N SER A 187 -14.07 4.95 10.35
CA SER A 187 -13.98 3.84 11.31
C SER A 187 -12.74 3.87 12.19
N GLN A 188 -11.56 4.19 11.62
CA GLN A 188 -10.28 4.14 12.32
C GLN A 188 -10.05 5.37 13.22
N LYS A 189 -10.54 6.54 12.79
CA LYS A 189 -10.47 7.83 13.49
C LYS A 189 -9.06 8.18 13.97
N ARG A 190 -8.07 8.05 13.08
CA ARG A 190 -6.65 8.30 13.39
C ARG A 190 -6.07 9.52 12.66
N ASN A 191 -6.90 10.23 11.90
CA ASN A 191 -6.56 11.40 11.11
C ASN A 191 -5.43 11.13 10.10
N VAL A 192 -5.47 9.99 9.43
CA VAL A 192 -4.47 9.60 8.42
C VAL A 192 -4.92 10.04 7.04
N ILE A 193 -6.19 9.86 6.72
CA ILE A 193 -6.79 10.27 5.43
C ILE A 193 -7.84 11.32 5.71
N ASN A 194 -7.83 12.44 4.98
CA ASN A 194 -8.88 13.45 5.04
C ASN A 194 -8.94 14.20 3.71
N GLU A 195 -9.92 15.09 3.54
CA GLU A 195 -10.12 15.85 2.30
C GLU A 195 -8.94 16.77 1.93
N SER A 196 -8.07 17.08 2.87
CA SER A 196 -6.90 17.95 2.66
C SER A 196 -5.63 17.18 2.32
N ILE A 197 -5.63 15.84 2.37
CA ILE A 197 -4.45 15.05 2.05
C ILE A 197 -4.07 15.27 0.58
N PHE A 198 -2.79 15.54 0.33
CA PHE A 198 -2.27 15.71 -1.02
C PHE A 198 -1.99 14.35 -1.64
N ALA A 199 -2.44 14.14 -2.87
CA ALA A 199 -2.23 12.91 -3.60
C ALA A 199 -1.96 13.19 -5.08
N MET A 200 -1.47 12.17 -5.77
CA MET A 200 -1.24 12.17 -7.21
C MET A 200 -1.94 10.97 -7.83
N VAL A 201 -2.51 11.16 -9.02
CA VAL A 201 -3.08 10.08 -9.83
C VAL A 201 -2.30 9.99 -11.13
N ALA A 202 -1.47 8.95 -11.20
CA ALA A 202 -0.70 8.58 -12.37
C ALA A 202 -1.56 7.69 -13.28
N SER A 203 -1.81 8.14 -14.51
CA SER A 203 -2.71 7.48 -15.45
C SER A 203 -1.95 7.01 -16.69
N ARG A 204 -2.05 5.72 -17.00
CA ARG A 204 -1.51 5.11 -18.24
C ARG A 204 -0.03 5.45 -18.48
N ILE A 205 0.78 5.30 -17.43
CA ILE A 205 2.22 5.58 -17.45
C ILE A 205 2.92 4.83 -18.59
N GLY A 206 3.77 5.52 -19.34
CA GLY A 206 4.50 5.00 -20.51
C GLY A 206 3.75 5.05 -21.84
N THR A 207 2.49 5.50 -21.83
CA THR A 207 1.68 5.62 -23.07
C THR A 207 1.65 7.06 -23.59
N LYS A 208 1.30 7.25 -24.87
CA LYS A 208 1.15 8.58 -25.48
C LYS A 208 0.09 9.46 -24.80
N ASN A 209 -0.89 8.83 -24.14
CA ASN A 209 -1.97 9.52 -23.44
C ASN A 209 -1.75 9.46 -21.91
N GLN A 210 -0.50 9.33 -21.46
CA GLN A 210 -0.14 9.44 -20.05
C GLN A 210 -0.65 10.76 -19.48
N SER A 211 -1.10 10.75 -18.22
CA SER A 211 -1.48 11.96 -17.50
C SER A 211 -1.17 11.80 -16.02
N ILE A 212 -0.69 12.87 -15.39
CA ILE A 212 -0.44 12.92 -13.95
C ILE A 212 -1.16 14.16 -13.41
N ILE A 213 -2.12 13.93 -12.52
CA ILE A 213 -2.88 15.00 -11.86
C ILE A 213 -2.59 14.91 -10.37
N ALA A 214 -2.24 16.04 -9.76
CA ALA A 214 -1.91 16.13 -8.34
C ALA A 214 -2.76 17.21 -7.66
N GLY A 215 -3.07 17.02 -6.39
CA GLY A 215 -3.90 17.97 -5.65
C GLY A 215 -4.37 17.39 -4.33
N LYS A 216 -5.15 18.18 -3.60
CA LYS A 216 -5.84 17.69 -2.41
C LYS A 216 -6.94 16.72 -2.81
N LEU A 217 -7.25 15.79 -1.92
CA LEU A 217 -8.26 14.77 -2.18
C LEU A 217 -9.63 15.37 -2.50
N SER A 218 -10.01 16.47 -1.84
CA SER A 218 -11.20 17.29 -2.19
C SER A 218 -11.22 17.71 -3.65
N SER A 219 -10.15 18.35 -4.15
CA SER A 219 -10.04 18.77 -5.57
C SER A 219 -9.97 17.60 -6.54
N LEU A 220 -9.32 16.50 -6.14
CA LEU A 220 -9.19 15.29 -6.96
C LEU A 220 -10.52 14.54 -7.15
N MET A 221 -11.50 14.70 -6.25
CA MET A 221 -12.82 14.11 -6.41
C MET A 221 -13.57 14.66 -7.63
N ASP A 222 -13.28 15.88 -8.07
CA ASP A 222 -13.92 16.51 -9.22
C ASP A 222 -13.15 16.34 -10.53
N ALA A 223 -11.89 15.88 -10.45
CA ALA A 223 -11.02 15.73 -11.62
C ALA A 223 -11.44 14.58 -12.57
N ASP A 224 -11.08 14.70 -13.84
CA ASP A 224 -11.15 13.61 -14.83
C ASP A 224 -9.74 13.02 -15.05
N PHE A 225 -9.58 11.74 -14.77
CA PHE A 225 -8.32 11.00 -14.93
C PHE A 225 -8.23 10.28 -16.29
N GLY A 226 -9.31 10.32 -17.08
CA GLY A 226 -9.44 9.58 -18.33
C GLY A 226 -9.61 8.06 -18.10
N LYS A 227 -9.26 7.26 -19.11
CA LYS A 227 -9.44 5.81 -19.08
C LYS A 227 -8.37 5.10 -18.21
N PRO A 228 -8.68 3.95 -17.60
CA PRO A 228 -7.70 3.14 -16.88
C PRO A 228 -6.52 2.67 -17.76
N PRO A 229 -5.43 2.15 -17.16
CA PRO A 229 -5.22 1.97 -15.71
C PRO A 229 -4.74 3.26 -15.02
N HIS A 230 -4.98 3.31 -13.70
CA HIS A 230 -4.52 4.38 -12.82
C HIS A 230 -3.75 3.81 -11.62
N THR A 231 -2.89 4.62 -11.03
CA THR A 231 -2.22 4.36 -9.76
C THR A 231 -2.25 5.63 -8.95
N ILE A 232 -2.55 5.51 -7.66
CA ILE A 232 -2.57 6.65 -6.73
C ILE A 232 -1.24 6.67 -5.99
N ILE A 233 -0.72 7.86 -5.75
CA ILE A 233 0.42 8.09 -4.87
C ILE A 233 -0.01 9.05 -3.79
N ILE A 234 0.23 8.69 -2.52
CA ILE A 234 0.11 9.60 -1.39
C ILE A 234 1.53 9.90 -0.91
N PRO A 235 2.09 11.07 -1.22
CA PRO A 235 3.44 11.41 -0.79
C PRO A 235 3.52 11.52 0.73
N GLY A 236 4.61 11.06 1.35
CA GLY A 236 5.04 11.53 2.68
C GLY A 236 5.65 12.93 2.60
N LYS A 237 6.58 13.24 3.50
CA LYS A 237 7.35 14.49 3.45
C LYS A 237 8.02 14.66 2.11
N LEU A 238 7.82 15.78 1.41
CA LEU A 238 8.46 16.07 0.13
C LEU A 238 9.83 16.72 0.31
N HIS A 239 10.77 16.37 -0.56
CA HIS A 239 12.00 17.12 -0.75
C HIS A 239 11.72 18.33 -1.66
N PHE A 240 12.48 19.42 -1.54
CA PHE A 240 12.22 20.63 -2.33
C PHE A 240 12.29 20.37 -3.84
N THR A 241 13.19 19.50 -4.29
CA THR A 241 13.27 19.09 -5.71
C THR A 241 12.06 18.28 -6.17
N GLU A 242 11.44 17.50 -5.27
CA GLU A 242 10.21 16.77 -5.59
C GLU A 242 9.03 17.74 -5.68
N ASP A 243 8.97 18.73 -4.78
CA ASP A 243 7.97 19.81 -4.84
C ASP A 243 8.05 20.58 -6.17
N ASP A 244 9.25 21.01 -6.56
CA ASP A 244 9.50 21.68 -7.84
C ASP A 244 9.12 20.78 -9.03
N ALA A 245 9.50 19.50 -8.98
CA ALA A 245 9.19 18.55 -10.04
C ALA A 245 7.69 18.28 -10.17
N ILE A 246 6.97 18.10 -9.06
CA ILE A 246 5.51 17.90 -9.06
C ILE A 246 4.81 19.11 -9.68
N LYS A 247 5.16 20.33 -9.24
CA LYS A 247 4.58 21.58 -9.77
C LYS A 247 4.84 21.77 -11.27
N THR A 248 5.96 21.25 -11.76
CA THR A 248 6.39 21.43 -13.15
C THR A 248 5.84 20.32 -14.08
N LEU A 249 5.86 19.07 -13.62
CA LEU A 249 5.62 17.89 -14.47
C LEU A 249 4.18 17.37 -14.37
N ALA A 250 3.47 17.64 -13.26
CA ALA A 250 2.09 17.22 -13.07
C ALA A 250 1.11 18.38 -13.27
N LYS A 251 -0.14 18.05 -13.64
CA LYS A 251 -1.24 19.02 -13.55
C LYS A 251 -1.63 19.17 -12.08
N CYS A 252 -1.10 20.19 -11.42
CA CYS A 252 -1.41 20.50 -10.03
C CYS A 252 -2.72 21.31 -9.91
N LEU A 253 -3.68 20.78 -9.17
CA LEU A 253 -4.93 21.46 -8.80
C LEU A 253 -4.77 22.27 -7.51
N ASP A 254 -3.85 21.85 -6.65
CA ASP A 254 -3.46 22.51 -5.40
C ASP A 254 -1.94 22.45 -5.26
N ASP A 255 -1.36 23.35 -4.46
CA ASP A 255 0.04 23.28 -4.09
C ASP A 255 0.33 21.99 -3.29
N PRO A 256 1.49 21.35 -3.50
CA PRO A 256 1.92 20.21 -2.69
C PRO A 256 2.02 20.57 -1.21
N SER A 257 1.66 19.61 -0.37
CA SER A 257 1.72 19.75 1.07
C SER A 257 2.33 18.52 1.74
N ASP A 258 3.00 18.73 2.86
CA ASP A 258 3.57 17.65 3.67
C ASP A 258 2.47 16.88 4.43
N ASN A 259 2.13 15.71 3.92
CA ASN A 259 1.15 14.83 4.55
C ASN A 259 1.67 14.19 5.84
N SER A 260 2.99 14.03 6.01
CA SER A 260 3.59 13.38 7.18
C SER A 260 3.60 14.27 8.41
N SER A 261 3.69 15.59 8.23
CA SER A 261 3.79 16.59 9.30
C SER A 261 2.71 16.52 10.39
N LYS A 262 1.51 16.04 10.06
CA LYS A 262 0.35 15.96 10.97
C LYS A 262 0.07 14.56 11.49
N ILE A 263 0.80 13.55 11.03
CA ILE A 263 0.56 12.17 11.43
C ILE A 263 1.23 11.90 12.78
N GLN A 264 0.47 11.31 13.70
CA GLN A 264 0.93 10.96 15.03
C GLN A 264 0.94 9.46 15.22
N LYS A 265 1.92 8.96 15.98
CA LYS A 265 1.94 7.53 16.32
C LYS A 265 0.67 7.14 17.06
N ILE A 266 0.15 5.95 16.78
CA ILE A 266 -1.03 5.39 17.47
C ILE A 266 -0.86 5.42 18.99
N SER A 267 0.32 5.03 19.48
CA SER A 267 0.65 5.07 20.91
C SER A 267 0.55 6.49 21.49
N GLN A 268 1.03 7.50 20.77
CA GLN A 268 0.90 8.90 21.17
C GLN A 268 -0.56 9.36 21.20
N GLN A 269 -1.35 9.00 20.18
CA GLN A 269 -2.79 9.30 20.15
C GLN A 269 -3.52 8.66 21.34
N MET A 270 -3.15 7.42 21.69
CA MET A 270 -3.68 6.74 22.88
C MET A 270 -3.31 7.48 24.16
N LEU A 271 -2.04 7.84 24.34
CA LEU A 271 -1.58 8.55 25.54
C LEU A 271 -2.31 9.89 25.72
N LEU A 272 -2.46 10.68 24.65
CA LEU A 272 -3.21 11.95 24.70
C LEU A 272 -4.66 11.78 25.17
N LYS A 273 -5.26 10.62 24.91
CA LYS A 273 -6.64 10.32 25.28
C LYS A 273 -6.78 9.69 26.66
N TYR A 274 -5.95 8.69 26.97
CA TYR A 274 -6.16 7.80 28.13
C TYR A 274 -5.43 8.29 29.37
N LEU A 275 -4.23 8.87 29.25
CA LEU A 275 -3.46 9.33 30.40
C LEU A 275 -4.23 10.39 31.24
N PRO A 276 -4.84 11.45 30.65
CA PRO A 276 -5.62 12.41 31.43
C PRO A 276 -6.88 11.80 32.07
N LYS A 277 -7.49 10.81 31.42
CA LYS A 277 -8.67 10.11 31.95
C LYS A 277 -8.30 9.25 33.15
N ALA A 278 -7.21 8.50 33.06
CA ALA A 278 -6.70 7.68 34.15
C ALA A 278 -6.32 8.54 35.36
N ARG A 279 -5.65 9.70 35.16
CA ARG A 279 -5.37 10.68 36.22
C ARG A 279 -6.64 11.14 36.93
N LYS A 280 -7.66 11.56 36.17
CA LYS A 280 -8.93 12.00 36.73
C LYS A 280 -9.64 10.87 37.50
N ALA A 281 -9.64 9.66 36.95
CA ALA A 281 -10.24 8.49 37.58
C ALA A 281 -9.55 8.13 38.91
N LEU A 282 -8.21 8.26 38.96
CA LEU A 282 -7.43 8.05 40.18
C LEU A 282 -7.75 9.09 41.26
N GLU A 283 -7.90 10.36 40.89
CA GLU A 283 -8.32 11.41 41.84
C GLU A 283 -9.69 11.12 42.48
N GLU A 284 -10.64 10.61 41.69
CA GLU A 284 -11.96 10.23 42.18
C GLU A 284 -11.88 9.06 43.17
N VAL A 285 -11.13 8.01 42.82
CA VAL A 285 -10.89 6.86 43.70
C VAL A 285 -10.21 7.30 44.99
N GLN A 286 -9.19 8.16 44.92
CA GLN A 286 -8.50 8.67 46.10
C GLN A 286 -9.43 9.41 47.05
N ARG A 287 -10.40 10.17 46.54
CA ARG A 287 -11.42 10.84 47.37
C ARG A 287 -12.37 9.85 48.04
N GLN A 288 -12.80 8.80 47.32
CA GLN A 288 -13.76 7.82 47.82
C GLN A 288 -13.17 6.86 48.87
N PHE A 289 -11.88 6.58 48.78
CA PHE A 289 -11.16 5.66 49.67
C PHE A 289 -10.27 6.36 50.69
N LYS A 290 -10.43 7.68 50.89
CA LYS A 290 -9.57 8.51 51.74
C LYS A 290 -9.28 7.92 53.14
N ASP A 291 -10.28 7.29 53.75
CA ASP A 291 -10.17 6.75 55.12
C ASP A 291 -9.87 5.24 55.16
N ASN A 292 -9.81 4.57 54.01
CA ASN A 292 -9.52 3.14 53.93
C ASN A 292 -8.01 2.92 53.78
N LYS A 293 -7.35 2.49 54.86
CA LYS A 293 -5.89 2.27 54.90
C LYS A 293 -5.44 1.05 54.09
N ASP A 294 -6.29 0.03 53.98
CA ASP A 294 -5.92 -1.25 53.36
C ASP A 294 -5.71 -1.13 51.85
N VAL A 295 -6.33 -0.11 51.23
CA VAL A 295 -6.24 0.13 49.79
C VAL A 295 -5.28 1.26 49.40
N GLN A 296 -4.70 1.98 50.36
CA GLN A 296 -3.75 3.06 50.07
C GLN A 296 -2.53 2.59 49.25
N PRO A 297 -1.93 1.41 49.51
CA PRO A 297 -0.83 0.92 48.69
C PRO A 297 -1.22 0.69 47.22
N ILE A 298 -2.49 0.37 46.96
CA ILE A 298 -3.02 0.17 45.60
C ILE A 298 -3.14 1.52 44.88
N ILE A 299 -3.65 2.54 45.58
CA ILE A 299 -3.76 3.92 45.07
C ILE A 299 -2.38 4.50 44.80
N GLU A 300 -1.41 4.27 45.69
CA GLU A 300 -0.03 4.70 45.52
C GLU A 300 0.63 4.04 44.30
N ASN A 301 0.48 2.72 44.14
CA ASN A 301 0.98 2.03 42.96
C ASN A 301 0.34 2.55 41.66
N ALA A 302 -0.96 2.86 41.66
CA ALA A 302 -1.61 3.45 40.51
C ALA A 302 -1.04 4.84 40.16
N HIS A 303 -0.70 5.67 41.16
CA HIS A 303 0.00 6.94 40.94
C HIS A 303 1.38 6.73 40.31
N LEU A 304 2.17 5.80 40.87
CA LEU A 304 3.52 5.50 40.37
C LEU A 304 3.49 5.02 38.91
N TYR A 305 2.53 4.17 38.53
CA TYR A 305 2.37 3.76 37.14
C TYR A 305 2.03 4.93 36.21
N LEU A 306 1.19 5.88 36.63
CA LEU A 306 0.89 7.07 35.81
C LEU A 306 2.10 8.02 35.71
N ASP A 307 2.88 8.16 36.79
CA ASP A 307 4.12 8.94 36.78
C ASP A 307 5.16 8.31 35.83
N ASP A 308 5.31 6.99 35.87
CA ASP A 308 6.16 6.24 34.93
C ASP A 308 5.66 6.38 33.49
N ALA A 309 4.35 6.39 33.27
CA ALA A 309 3.79 6.62 31.93
C ALA A 309 4.22 7.98 31.35
N GLU A 310 4.11 9.05 32.15
CA GLU A 310 4.58 10.39 31.74
C GLU A 310 6.09 10.44 31.50
N LYS A 311 6.86 9.74 32.33
CA LYS A 311 8.31 9.62 32.15
C LYS A 311 8.64 8.91 30.84
N PHE A 312 8.04 7.76 30.58
CA PHE A 312 8.23 7.00 29.34
C PHE A 312 7.83 7.80 28.11
N GLN A 313 6.72 8.56 28.18
CA GLN A 313 6.30 9.45 27.10
C GLN A 313 7.36 10.52 26.80
N LYS A 314 7.92 11.17 27.83
CA LYS A 314 9.00 12.17 27.68
C LYS A 314 10.28 11.57 27.09
N GLU A 315 10.55 10.29 27.37
CA GLU A 315 11.67 9.54 26.80
C GLU A 315 11.40 9.00 25.39
N GLY A 316 10.20 9.23 24.82
CA GLY A 316 9.80 8.71 23.50
C GLY A 316 9.52 7.21 23.48
N LYS A 317 9.36 6.57 24.65
CA LYS A 317 9.04 5.15 24.83
C LYS A 317 7.53 4.97 24.92
N ASP A 318 6.83 5.37 23.86
CA ASP A 318 5.37 5.49 23.85
C ASP A 318 4.65 4.17 24.18
N GLU A 319 5.20 3.02 23.77
CA GLU A 319 4.62 1.69 24.05
C GLU A 319 4.68 1.35 25.54
N LEU A 320 5.79 1.67 26.22
CA LEU A 320 5.92 1.48 27.67
C LEU A 320 4.99 2.43 28.42
N ALA A 321 4.85 3.67 27.93
CA ALA A 321 3.91 4.62 28.52
C ALA A 321 2.46 4.10 28.45
N VAL A 322 2.03 3.57 27.30
CA VAL A 322 0.69 2.99 27.14
C VAL A 322 0.49 1.79 28.07
N LEU A 323 1.50 0.93 28.18
CA LEU A 323 1.45 -0.22 29.10
C LEU A 323 1.29 0.22 30.55
N SER A 324 2.05 1.22 31.00
CA SER A 324 1.96 1.77 32.35
C SER A 324 0.58 2.38 32.64
N VAL A 325 -0.02 3.11 31.68
CA VAL A 325 -1.42 3.59 31.82
C VAL A 325 -2.38 2.42 32.01
N GLY A 326 -2.23 1.34 31.23
CA GLY A 326 -3.07 0.15 31.36
C GLY A 326 -2.99 -0.52 32.73
N TYR A 327 -1.78 -0.62 33.32
CA TYR A 327 -1.61 -1.12 34.68
C TYR A 327 -2.31 -0.23 35.71
N ALA A 328 -2.18 1.10 35.59
CA ALA A 328 -2.85 2.04 36.48
C ALA A 328 -4.39 1.93 36.37
N GLU A 329 -4.95 1.92 35.15
CA GLU A 329 -6.39 1.77 34.93
C GLU A 329 -6.92 0.46 35.53
N GLY A 330 -6.19 -0.65 35.37
CA GLY A 330 -6.57 -1.93 35.99
C GLY A 330 -6.67 -1.87 37.52
N LEU A 331 -5.75 -1.18 38.19
CA LEU A 331 -5.81 -0.97 39.65
C LEU A 331 -6.98 -0.06 40.05
N ILE A 332 -7.21 1.02 39.29
CA ILE A 332 -8.30 1.98 39.51
C ILE A 332 -9.66 1.29 39.37
N ASP A 333 -9.85 0.48 38.33
CA ASP A 333 -11.10 -0.22 38.06
C ASP A 333 -11.38 -1.31 39.09
N ALA A 334 -10.35 -2.03 39.56
CA ALA A 334 -10.49 -2.98 40.66
C ALA A 334 -11.01 -2.30 41.94
N LEU A 335 -10.51 -1.10 42.25
CA LEU A 335 -10.98 -0.31 43.39
C LEU A 335 -12.44 0.15 43.18
N ARG A 336 -12.80 0.66 42.01
CA ARG A 336 -14.18 1.07 41.69
C ARG A 336 -15.17 -0.08 41.84
N LEU A 337 -14.84 -1.25 41.27
CA LEU A 337 -15.66 -2.46 41.38
C LEU A 337 -15.85 -2.91 42.82
N SER A 338 -14.82 -2.77 43.69
CA SER A 338 -14.96 -3.13 45.11
C SER A 338 -16.00 -2.30 45.87
N LYS A 339 -16.40 -1.13 45.32
CA LYS A 339 -17.46 -0.26 45.84
C LYS A 339 -18.79 -0.42 45.10
N GLY A 340 -18.90 -1.39 44.19
CA GLY A 340 -20.06 -1.56 43.32
C GLY A 340 -20.23 -0.45 42.29
N ILE A 341 -19.17 0.32 42.02
CA ILE A 341 -19.17 1.33 40.97
C ILE A 341 -18.80 0.64 39.67
N ASP A 342 -19.71 0.69 38.70
CA ASP A 342 -19.44 0.24 37.34
C ASP A 342 -18.48 1.23 36.65
N PRO A 343 -17.23 0.81 36.31
CA PRO A 343 -16.27 1.67 35.62
C PRO A 343 -16.76 2.14 34.24
N TRP A 344 -17.74 1.43 33.66
CA TRP A 344 -18.22 1.62 32.30
C TRP A 344 -19.52 2.43 32.22
N ALA A 345 -20.16 2.70 33.36
CA ALA A 345 -21.44 3.42 33.43
C ALA A 345 -21.35 4.91 33.00
N GLN A 346 -20.15 5.47 32.89
CA GLN A 346 -19.91 6.84 32.40
C GLN A 346 -19.33 6.91 30.97
N SER A 347 -19.15 5.77 30.30
CA SER A 347 -18.49 5.67 28.99
C SER A 347 -19.43 5.15 27.89
N LEU A 348 -20.61 5.75 27.75
CA LEU A 348 -21.47 5.66 26.56
C LEU A 348 -21.83 7.06 26.06
#